data_AF-A0A2J6GZH1-F1
#
_entry.id   AF-A0A2J6GZH1-F1
#
_cell.length_a   1.000
_cell.length_b   1.000
_cell.length_c   1.000
_cell.angle_alpha   90.00
_cell.angle_beta   90.00
_cell.angle_gamma   90.00
#
_symmetry.space_group_name_H-M   'P 1'
#
loop_
_entity.id
_entity.type
_entity.pdbx_description
1 polymer ?
#
loop_
_entity_poly.entity_id
_entity_poly.type
_entity_poly.pdbx_seq_one_letter_code
_entity_poly.pdbx_strand_id
1 'polypeptide(L)' 'MEQLIIKEYLTAIKLDEENKLLFAYDIKDSIIDEQSEGILSEVNELMYQKISSYFQIKPEDFGVQMV' A
#
# COMPACT_ATOMS: atom_id res chain seq x y z
N MET A 1 6.44 -4.48 11.15
CA MET A 1 5.55 -4.00 10.09
C MET A 1 6.36 -3.04 9.23
N GLU A 2 6.63 -3.43 7.99
CA GLU A 2 7.29 -2.56 7.01
C GLU A 2 6.30 -1.57 6.41
N GLN A 3 6.76 -0.37 6.04
CA GLN A 3 5.91 0.70 5.53
C GLN A 3 6.55 1.39 4.33
N LEU A 4 5.79 1.48 3.23
CA LEU A 4 6.14 2.20 2.01
C LEU A 4 5.38 3.53 1.97
N ILE A 5 6.05 4.63 1.66
CA ILE A 5 5.42 5.93 1.38
C ILE A 5 5.49 6.21 -0.12
N ILE A 6 4.34 6.37 -0.77
CA ILE A 6 4.24 6.73 -2.18
C ILE A 6 3.73 8.17 -2.29
N LYS A 7 4.68 9.12 -2.31
CA LYS A 7 4.39 10.56 -2.25
C LYS A 7 3.53 11.06 -3.41
N GLU A 8 3.69 10.48 -4.60
CA GLU A 8 2.93 10.85 -5.79
C GLU A 8 1.43 10.60 -5.63
N TYR A 9 1.05 9.65 -4.77
CA TYR A 9 -0.34 9.30 -4.47
C TYR A 9 -0.80 9.79 -3.09
N LEU A 10 0.08 10.44 -2.32
CA LEU A 10 -0.18 10.81 -0.93
C LEU A 10 -0.69 9.61 -0.12
N THR A 11 -0.06 8.44 -0.31
CA THR A 11 -0.48 7.18 0.32
C THR A 11 0.69 6.54 1.04
N ALA A 12 0.45 6.06 2.26
CA ALA A 12 1.31 5.13 2.95
C ALA A 12 0.71 3.72 2.88
N ILE A 13 1.56 2.71 2.67
CA ILE A 13 1.17 1.30 2.59
C ILE A 13 1.90 0.55 3.68
N LYS A 14 1.19 -0.21 4.51
CA LYS A 14 1.76 -1.12 5.52
C LYS A 14 1.49 -2.56 5.13
N LEU A 15 2.53 -3.40 5.22
CA LEU A 15 2.46 -4.82 4.93
C LEU A 15 2.07 -5.62 6.17
N ASP A 16 1.02 -6.43 6.05
CA ASP A 16 0.63 -7.46 7.00
C ASP A 16 0.82 -8.84 6.36
N GLU A 17 1.98 -9.46 6.64
CA GLU A 17 2.33 -10.78 6.11
C GLU A 17 1.49 -11.92 6.72
N GLU A 18 1.05 -11.77 7.97
CA GLU A 18 0.31 -12.81 8.69
C GLU A 18 -1.09 -12.97 8.10
N ASN A 19 -1.76 -11.85 7.85
CA ASN A 19 -3.11 -11.82 7.27
C ASN A 19 -3.10 -11.76 5.74
N LYS A 20 -1.94 -11.60 5.12
CA LYS A 20 -1.76 -11.38 3.67
C LYS A 20 -2.59 -10.19 3.18
N LEU A 21 -2.45 -9.05 3.85
CA LEU A 21 -3.12 -7.80 3.50
C LEU A 21 -2.11 -6.65 3.34
N LEU A 22 -2.51 -5.67 2.53
CA LEU A 22 -1.85 -4.38 2.44
C LEU A 22 -2.81 -3.32 2.97
N PHE A 23 -2.44 -2.65 4.06
CA PHE A 23 -3.17 -1.49 4.55
C PHE A 23 -2.73 -0.24 3.82
N ALA A 24 -3.66 0.62 3.47
CA ALA A 24 -3.43 1.93 2.88
C ALA A 24 -3.92 3.03 3.82
N TYR A 25 -3.17 4.13 3.85
CA TYR A 25 -3.49 5.31 4.64
C TYR A 25 -3.24 6.55 3.80
N ASP A 26 -4.12 7.53 3.92
CA ASP A 26 -3.94 8.86 3.36
C ASP A 26 -2.81 9.61 4.06
N ILE A 27 -2.11 10.47 3.31
CA ILE A 27 -1.12 11.41 3.83
C ILE A 27 -1.68 12.82 3.67
N LYS A 28 -1.86 13.52 4.79
CA LYS A 28 -2.33 14.91 4.86
C LYS A 28 -1.28 15.75 5.57
N ASP A 29 -0.88 16.87 4.97
CA ASP A 29 0.14 17.77 5.52
C ASP A 29 1.45 17.06 5.91
N SER A 30 1.87 16.07 5.12
CA SER A 30 3.05 15.21 5.38
C SER A 30 2.94 14.29 6.61
N ILE A 31 1.73 14.12 7.16
CA ILE A 31 1.43 13.23 8.27
C ILE A 31 0.52 12.11 7.76
N ILE A 32 0.77 10.88 8.20
CA ILE A 32 -0.09 9.73 7.92
C ILE A 32 -1.35 9.86 8.76
N ASP A 33 -2.51 9.85 8.12
CA ASP A 33 -3.81 9.86 8.78
C ASP A 33 -4.17 8.43 9.19
N GLU A 34 -3.76 8.00 10.39
CA GLU A 34 -4.04 6.64 10.90
C GLU A 34 -5.56 6.33 10.99
N GLN A 35 -6.45 7.34 10.95
CA GLN A 35 -7.91 7.13 10.92
C GLN A 35 -8.44 6.79 9.51
N SER A 36 -7.62 7.00 8.47
CA SER A 36 -7.97 6.69 7.08
C SER A 36 -7.65 5.26 6.66
N GLU A 37 -7.29 4.40 7.62
CA GLU A 37 -6.94 3.00 7.36
C GLU A 37 -7.97 2.31 6.48
N GLY A 38 -7.49 1.73 5.38
CA GLY A 38 -8.27 0.89 4.49
C GLY A 38 -7.46 -0.31 4.01
N ILE A 39 -8.15 -1.33 3.51
CA ILE A 39 -7.50 -2.43 2.80
C ILE A 39 -7.29 -2.00 1.36
N LEU A 40 -6.05 -2.06 0.89
CA LEU A 40 -5.72 -1.80 -0.50
C LEU A 40 -6.27 -2.95 -1.36
N SER A 41 -7.17 -2.63 -2.28
CA SER A 41 -7.79 -3.63 -3.17
C SER A 41 -7.44 -3.43 -4.64
N GLU A 42 -7.13 -2.20 -5.04
CA GLU A 42 -6.86 -1.85 -6.43
C GLU A 42 -5.70 -0.86 -6.52
N VAL A 43 -4.85 -1.02 -7.54
CA VAL A 43 -3.73 -0.12 -7.85
C VAL A 43 -3.54 -0.01 -9.34
N ASN A 44 -2.95 1.10 -9.80
CA ASN A 44 -2.44 1.17 -11.17
C ASN A 44 -1.06 0.51 -11.27
N GLU A 45 -0.57 0.38 -12.51
CA GLU A 45 0.73 -0.23 -12.83
C GLU A 45 1.90 0.40 -12.05
N LEU A 46 1.94 1.73 -11.90
CA LEU A 46 3.04 2.40 -11.21
C LEU A 46 3.07 2.05 -9.71
N MET A 47 1.91 2.06 -9.06
CA MET A 47 1.79 1.67 -7.66
C MET A 47 2.13 0.19 -7.48
N TYR A 48 1.62 -0.67 -8.38
CA TYR A 48 1.93 -2.10 -8.38
C TYR A 48 3.44 -2.36 -8.38
N GLN A 49 4.19 -1.74 -9.31
CA GLN A 49 5.63 -1.92 -9.42
C GLN A 49 6.37 -1.41 -8.18
N LYS A 50 5.94 -0.28 -7.59
CA LYS A 50 6.55 0.26 -6.36
C LYS A 50 6.34 -0.68 -5.18
N ILE A 51 5.13 -1.20 -4.99
CA ILE A 51 4.78 -2.15 -3.91
C ILE A 51 5.58 -3.45 -4.10
N SER A 52 5.53 -4.03 -5.29
CA SER A 52 6.21 -5.29 -5.61
C SER A 52 7.72 -5.19 -5.41
N SER A 53 8.35 -4.09 -5.85
CA SER A 53 9.78 -3.88 -5.70
C SER A 53 10.21 -3.62 -4.25
N TYR A 54 9.44 -2.82 -3.50
CA TYR A 54 9.79 -2.45 -2.13
C TYR A 54 9.63 -3.63 -1.16
N PHE A 55 8.47 -4.28 -1.18
CA PHE A 55 8.16 -5.39 -0.27
C PHE A 55 8.62 -6.76 -0.82
N GLN A 56 9.08 -6.83 -2.07
CA GLN A 56 9.48 -8.08 -2.74
C GLN A 56 8.37 -9.14 -2.82
N ILE A 57 7.12 -8.69 -2.98
CA ILE A 57 5.92 -9.53 -3.10
C ILE A 57 5.24 -9.37 -4.45
N LYS A 58 4.25 -10.23 -4.73
CA LYS A 58 3.21 -9.98 -5.73
C LYS A 58 1.98 -9.41 -5.03
N PRO A 59 1.58 -8.16 -5.29
CA PRO A 59 0.38 -7.56 -4.69
C PRO A 59 -0.90 -8.41 -4.82
N GLU A 60 -1.05 -9.22 -5.87
CA GLU A 60 -2.20 -10.11 -6.04
C GLU A 60 -2.27 -11.21 -4.97
N ASP A 61 -1.12 -11.67 -4.44
CA ASP A 61 -1.09 -12.64 -3.35
C ASP A 61 -1.63 -12.04 -2.03
N PHE A 62 -1.82 -10.71 -2.00
CA PHE A 62 -2.36 -9.90 -0.90
C PHE A 62 -3.72 -9.29 -1.23
N GLY A 63 -4.40 -9.79 -2.28
CA GLY A 63 -5.75 -9.35 -2.65
C GLY A 63 -5.82 -8.04 -3.43
N VAL A 64 -4.69 -7.50 -3.91
CA VAL A 64 -4.65 -6.29 -4.73
C VAL A 64 -4.77 -6.61 -6.21
N GLN A 65 -5.66 -5.92 -6.92
CA GLN A 65 -5.83 -6.01 -8.36
C GLN A 65 -5.19 -4.83 -9.07
N MET A 66 -4.56 -5.07 -10.23
CA MET A 66 -4.06 -4.00 -11.09
C MET A 66 -5.16 -3.56 -12.07
N VAL A 67 -5.48 -2.26 -12.10
CA VAL A 67 -6.54 -1.66 -12.94
C VAL A 67 -6.04 -0.51 -13.82
#